data_AF-A0ABD6D5C2-F1
#
_entry.id   AF-A0ABD6D5C2-F1
#
_cell.length_a   1.000
_cell.length_b   1.000
_cell.length_c   1.000
_cell.angle_alpha   90.00
_cell.angle_beta   90.00
_cell.angle_gamma   90.00
#
_symmetry.space_group_name_H-M   'P 1'
#
loop_
_entity.id
_entity.type
_entity.pdbx_description
1 polymer ?
#
loop_
_entity_poly.entity_id
_entity_poly.type
_entity_poly.pdbx_seq_one_letter_code
_entity_poly.pdbx_strand_id
1 'polypeptide(L)'
;MTENNDYNIPDQGATDWHTPLNDNFEKLDTDVEIRDVDANKGDYEPKSGAKYLATDTKRIYLGSGDAWEPFARLGGFSGQVYVQETEPDGQEGDIWFDTSEQ
;
A
#
# COMPACT_ATOMS: atom_id res chain seq x y z
N MET A 1 -18.18 3.98 19.94
CA MET A 1 -17.24 4.99 19.44
C MET A 1 -16.10 4.20 18.82
N THR A 2 -15.77 4.44 17.56
CA THR A 2 -14.56 3.85 16.95
C THR A 2 -13.34 4.38 17.70
N GLU A 3 -12.32 3.55 17.89
CA GLU A 3 -11.03 4.00 18.44
C GLU A 3 -10.48 5.15 17.58
N ASN A 4 -9.91 6.18 18.20
CA ASN A 4 -9.45 7.40 17.52
C ASN A 4 -8.12 7.19 16.75
N ASN A 5 -7.78 5.95 16.39
CA ASN A 5 -6.48 5.57 15.83
C ASN A 5 -5.30 6.16 16.63
N ASP A 6 -5.41 6.16 17.96
CA ASP A 6 -4.44 6.73 18.90
C ASP A 6 -4.08 8.21 18.66
N TYR A 7 -4.95 9.00 18.03
CA TYR A 7 -4.80 10.45 17.95
C TYR A 7 -5.12 11.12 19.28
N ASN A 8 -4.39 12.20 19.57
CA ASN A 8 -4.61 13.05 20.73
C ASN A 8 -5.89 13.89 20.54
N ILE A 9 -6.64 14.05 21.62
CA ILE A 9 -7.75 15.01 21.69
C ILE A 9 -7.38 16.01 22.78
N PRO A 10 -7.07 17.27 22.43
CA PRO A 10 -6.74 18.28 23.42
C PRO A 10 -7.93 18.52 24.36
N ASP A 11 -7.65 18.74 25.64
CA ASP A 11 -8.67 19.12 26.61
C ASP A 11 -9.26 20.48 26.26
N GLN A 12 -10.56 20.65 26.53
CA GLN A 12 -11.22 21.93 26.32
C GLN A 12 -10.56 23.02 27.17
N GLY A 13 -10.07 24.07 26.52
CA GLY A 13 -9.39 25.20 27.16
C GLY A 13 -7.86 25.08 27.22
N ALA A 14 -7.28 23.98 26.72
CA ALA A 14 -5.83 23.89 26.52
C ALA A 14 -5.34 24.99 25.55
N THR A 15 -4.22 25.63 25.88
CA THR A 15 -3.65 26.75 25.09
C THR A 15 -2.48 26.30 24.22
N ASP A 16 -1.88 25.18 24.57
CA ASP A 16 -0.80 24.46 23.88
C ASP A 16 -1.32 23.38 22.93
N TRP A 17 -2.57 23.51 22.48
CA TRP A 17 -3.25 22.56 21.57
C TRP A 17 -2.47 22.26 20.30
N HIS A 18 -1.58 23.15 19.87
CA HIS A 18 -0.77 22.97 18.67
C HIS A 18 0.17 21.76 18.79
N THR A 19 0.67 21.43 19.99
CA THR A 19 1.55 20.28 20.20
C THR A 19 0.85 18.95 19.89
N PRO A 20 -0.25 18.57 20.59
CA PRO A 20 -0.94 17.31 20.29
C PRO A 20 -1.54 17.26 18.88
N LEU A 21 -1.88 18.41 18.27
CA LEU A 21 -2.34 18.45 16.89
C LEU A 21 -1.20 18.21 15.89
N ASN A 22 -0.02 18.80 16.10
CA ASN A 22 1.13 18.55 15.25
C ASN A 22 1.51 17.06 15.27
N ASP A 23 1.52 16.44 16.46
CA ASP A 23 1.74 14.99 16.59
C ASP A 23 0.70 14.17 15.80
N ASN A 24 -0.56 14.61 15.80
CA ASN A 24 -1.61 13.96 15.01
C ASN A 24 -1.36 14.12 13.50
N PHE A 25 -0.92 15.29 13.05
CA PHE A 25 -0.60 15.51 11.64
C PHE A 25 0.56 14.63 11.17
N GLU A 26 1.59 14.43 12.01
CA GLU A 26 2.69 13.52 11.70
C GLU A 26 2.22 12.06 11.54
N LYS A 27 1.32 11.61 12.42
CA LYS A 27 0.69 10.29 12.33
C LYS A 27 -0.20 10.16 11.09
N LEU A 28 -1.06 11.15 10.84
CA LEU A 28 -1.96 11.17 9.68
C LEU A 28 -1.20 11.06 8.36
N ASP A 29 -0.02 11.67 8.26
CA ASP A 29 0.79 11.61 7.05
C ASP A 29 1.33 10.21 6.74
N THR A 30 1.31 9.31 7.72
CA THR A 30 1.65 7.89 7.57
C THR A 30 0.40 7.02 7.45
N ASP A 31 -0.65 7.32 8.22
CA ASP A 31 -1.87 6.51 8.30
C ASP A 31 -2.78 6.68 7.07
N VAL A 32 -2.76 7.86 6.44
CA VAL A 32 -3.56 8.14 5.25
C VAL A 32 -2.88 7.55 4.02
N GLU A 33 -3.54 6.57 3.40
CA GLU A 33 -3.05 5.96 2.16
C GLU A 33 -3.01 6.97 1.01
N ILE A 34 -1.85 7.05 0.35
CA ILE A 34 -1.65 7.83 -0.86
C ILE A 34 -2.15 7.01 -2.06
N ARG A 35 -2.91 7.64 -2.95
CA ARG A 35 -3.49 7.01 -4.14
C ARG A 35 -3.24 7.85 -5.37
N ASP A 36 -2.43 7.35 -6.29
CA ASP A 36 -2.16 7.99 -7.57
C ASP A 36 -1.65 6.94 -8.60
N VAL A 37 -1.12 7.33 -9.76
CA VAL A 37 -0.55 6.44 -10.78
C VAL A 37 0.87 6.01 -10.42
N ASP A 38 1.33 4.82 -10.83
CA ASP A 38 2.65 4.28 -10.43
C ASP A 38 3.83 5.22 -10.76
N ALA A 39 3.69 6.00 -11.85
CA ALA A 39 4.71 6.95 -12.30
C ALA A 39 4.94 8.14 -11.34
N ASN A 40 3.91 8.57 -10.60
CA ASN A 40 3.98 9.72 -9.69
C ASN A 40 4.46 9.34 -8.29
N LYS A 41 4.75 8.06 -8.03
CA LYS A 41 5.16 7.58 -6.71
C LYS A 41 6.38 8.34 -6.14
N GLY A 42 7.28 8.80 -7.02
CA GLY A 42 8.45 9.58 -6.64
C GLY A 42 8.14 11.01 -6.17
N ASP A 43 6.91 11.51 -6.37
CA ASP A 43 6.49 12.84 -5.94
C ASP A 43 6.11 12.89 -4.45
N TYR A 44 6.03 11.72 -3.80
CA TYR A 44 5.66 11.55 -2.40
C TYR A 44 6.82 11.00 -1.58
N GLU A 45 7.02 11.58 -0.39
CA GLU A 45 8.06 11.12 0.54
C GLU A 45 7.72 9.72 1.10
N PRO A 46 8.64 8.73 1.02
CA PRO A 46 8.38 7.37 1.46
C PRO A 46 8.51 7.21 2.98
N LYS A 47 7.69 7.93 3.76
CA LYS A 47 7.71 7.88 5.22
C LYS A 47 7.57 6.44 5.73
N SER A 48 8.31 6.10 6.78
CA SER A 48 8.30 4.76 7.35
C SER A 48 6.88 4.35 7.76
N GLY A 49 6.36 3.30 7.13
CA GLY A 49 5.00 2.77 7.38
C GLY A 49 3.91 3.39 6.50
N ALA A 50 4.20 4.45 5.73
CA ALA A 50 3.23 5.04 4.83
C ALA A 50 2.90 4.07 3.70
N LYS A 51 1.69 4.18 3.15
CA LYS A 51 1.21 3.31 2.08
C LYS A 51 0.93 4.11 0.81
N TYR A 52 1.42 3.59 -0.31
CA TYR A 52 1.10 4.10 -1.64
C TYR A 52 0.39 3.03 -2.47
N LEU A 53 -0.80 3.32 -2.96
CA LEU A 53 -1.52 2.51 -3.92
C LEU A 53 -1.40 3.14 -5.31
N ALA A 54 -0.66 2.48 -6.21
CA ALA A 54 -0.68 2.76 -7.63
C ALA A 54 -2.01 2.28 -8.23
N THR A 55 -2.92 3.21 -8.49
CA THR A 55 -4.32 2.92 -8.88
C THR A 55 -4.46 2.30 -10.27
N ASP A 56 -3.49 2.53 -11.16
CA ASP A 56 -3.43 2.03 -12.54
C ASP A 56 -2.88 0.60 -12.62
N THR A 57 -1.77 0.32 -11.93
CA THR A 57 -1.12 -1.00 -11.91
C THR A 57 -1.65 -1.90 -10.79
N LYS A 58 -2.38 -1.31 -9.84
CA LYS A 58 -2.87 -1.91 -8.58
C LYS A 58 -1.74 -2.32 -7.62
N ARG A 59 -0.50 -1.87 -7.82
CA ARG A 59 0.62 -2.15 -6.92
C ARG A 59 0.48 -1.35 -5.63
N ILE A 60 0.78 -1.99 -4.51
CA ILE A 60 0.86 -1.37 -3.19
C ILE A 60 2.33 -1.34 -2.79
N TYR A 61 2.78 -0.20 -2.28
CA TYR A 61 4.11 0.00 -1.73
C TYR A 61 4.03 0.44 -0.28
N LEU A 62 5.06 0.11 0.50
CA LEU A 62 5.28 0.60 1.86
C LEU A 62 6.53 1.48 1.89
N GLY A 63 6.43 2.66 2.51
CA GLY A 63 7.57 3.52 2.74
C GLY A 63 8.46 2.98 3.86
N SER A 64 9.77 2.99 3.65
CA SER A 64 10.78 2.60 4.65
C SER A 64 11.41 3.77 5.41
N GLY A 65 11.10 5.00 5.02
CA GLY A 65 11.83 6.22 5.36
C GLY A 65 12.75 6.69 4.23
N ASP A 66 13.27 5.76 3.42
CA ASP A 66 14.22 6.07 2.34
C ASP A 66 13.66 5.74 0.94
N ALA A 67 12.80 4.73 0.84
CA ALA A 67 12.30 4.23 -0.44
C ALA A 67 10.88 3.65 -0.33
N TRP A 68 10.19 3.62 -1.48
CA TRP A 68 8.91 2.93 -1.64
C TRP A 68 9.13 1.47 -2.03
N GLU A 69 8.98 0.56 -1.07
CA GLU A 69 9.21 -0.87 -1.25
C GLU A 69 7.96 -1.60 -1.76
N PRO A 70 8.07 -2.47 -2.78
CA PRO A 70 6.94 -3.28 -3.24
C PRO A 70 6.39 -4.17 -2.12
N PHE A 71 5.08 -4.09 -1.88
CA PHE A 71 4.44 -4.86 -0.81
C PHE A 71 3.43 -5.86 -1.35
N ALA A 72 2.49 -5.41 -2.18
CA ALA A 72 1.40 -6.26 -2.66
C ALA A 72 0.80 -5.74 -3.98
N ARG A 73 -0.23 -6.43 -4.47
CA ARG A 73 -1.05 -5.97 -5.59
C ARG A 73 -2.53 -6.21 -5.27
N LEU A 74 -3.38 -5.19 -5.40
CA LEU A 74 -4.82 -5.34 -5.19
C LEU A 74 -5.43 -6.23 -6.27
N GLY A 75 -6.14 -7.28 -5.85
CA GLY A 75 -6.85 -8.20 -6.76
C GLY A 75 -5.93 -8.99 -7.69
N GLY A 76 -4.65 -9.12 -7.34
CA GLY A 76 -3.76 -10.11 -7.96
C GLY A 76 -3.98 -11.49 -7.35
N PHE A 77 -3.76 -12.54 -8.13
CA PHE A 77 -3.53 -13.88 -7.58
C PHE A 77 -2.04 -14.06 -7.29
N SER A 78 -1.71 -14.87 -6.30
CA SER A 78 -0.34 -15.27 -6.00
C SER A 78 0.03 -16.44 -6.90
N GLY A 79 0.74 -16.19 -8.01
CA GLY A 79 1.20 -17.23 -8.92
C GLY A 79 1.73 -16.68 -10.25
N GLN A 80 2.41 -17.54 -10.99
CA GLN A 80 2.81 -17.30 -12.38
C GLN A 80 1.66 -17.64 -13.34
N VAL A 81 1.67 -17.02 -14.52
CA VAL A 81 0.79 -17.39 -15.63
C VAL A 81 1.61 -18.15 -16.66
N TYR A 82 1.26 -19.40 -16.90
CA TYR A 82 1.83 -20.21 -17.97
C TYR A 82 0.84 -20.28 -19.14
N VAL A 83 1.34 -20.08 -20.34
CA VAL A 83 0.57 -20.23 -21.60
C VAL A 83 1.41 -21.09 -22.53
N GLN A 84 1.14 -22.40 -22.52
CA GLN A 84 1.94 -23.40 -23.24
C GLN A 84 1.18 -24.73 -23.35
N GLU A 85 1.60 -25.60 -24.26
CA GLU A 85 0.95 -26.89 -24.54
C GLU A 85 1.21 -27.96 -23.47
N THR A 86 2.34 -27.88 -22.76
CA THR A 86 2.72 -28.90 -21.75
C THR A 86 2.50 -28.35 -20.37
N GLU A 87 1.93 -29.17 -19.48
CA GLU A 87 1.74 -28.81 -18.07
C GLU A 87 3.06 -28.35 -17.44
N PRO A 88 3.14 -27.12 -16.92
CA PRO A 88 4.32 -26.63 -16.23
C PRO A 88 4.44 -27.30 -14.85
N ASP A 89 5.66 -27.38 -14.31
CA ASP A 89 5.88 -27.73 -12.90
C ASP A 89 5.52 -26.51 -12.02
N GLY A 90 4.21 -26.27 -11.89
CA GLY A 90 3.64 -25.13 -11.20
C GLY A 90 3.50 -25.34 -9.68
N GLN A 91 3.32 -24.24 -8.96
CA GLN A 91 3.02 -24.22 -7.52
C GLN A 91 1.56 -23.83 -7.27
N GLU A 92 1.07 -24.07 -6.05
CA GLU A 92 -0.27 -23.65 -5.64
C GLU A 92 -0.45 -22.14 -5.85
N GLY A 93 -1.49 -21.77 -6.62
CA GLY A 93 -1.79 -20.39 -7.00
C GLY A 93 -1.34 -20.00 -8.41
N ASP A 94 -0.51 -20.82 -9.07
CA ASP A 94 -0.20 -20.65 -10.49
C ASP A 94 -1.43 -20.93 -11.37
N ILE A 95 -1.51 -20.23 -12.51
CA ILE A 95 -2.55 -20.43 -13.52
C ILE A 95 -1.88 -20.91 -14.81
N TRP A 96 -2.31 -22.06 -15.32
CA TRP A 96 -1.88 -22.58 -16.62
C TRP A 96 -3.05 -22.56 -17.62
N PHE A 97 -2.83 -21.94 -18.77
CA PHE A 97 -3.69 -22.04 -19.94
C PHE A 97 -3.11 -23.09 -20.89
N ASP A 98 -3.76 -24.24 -21.00
CA ASP A 98 -3.42 -25.28 -21.96
C ASP A 98 -3.81 -24.82 -23.37
N THR A 99 -2.83 -24.84 -24.28
CA THR A 99 -3.00 -24.47 -25.69
C THR A 99 -2.87 -25.66 -26.65
N SER A 100 -2.85 -26.90 -26.14
CA SER A 100 -2.67 -28.11 -26.95
C SER A 100 -3.83 -28.41 -27.91
N GLU A 101 -5.02 -27.84 -27.68
CA GLU A 101 -6.20 -28.02 -28.54
C GLU A 101 -6.53 -26.81 -29.45
N GLN A 102 -5.62 -25.84 -29.60
CA GLN A 102 -5.80 -24.70 -30.54
C GLN A 102 -5.28 -24.95 -31.95
#